data_AF-A0A2M6XBR1-F1
#
_entry.id   AF-A0A2M6XBR1-F1
#
_cell.length_a   1.000
_cell.length_b   1.000
_cell.length_c   1.000
_cell.angle_alpha   90.00
_cell.angle_beta   90.00
_cell.angle_gamma   90.00
#
_symmetry.space_group_name_H-M   'P 1'
#
loop_
_entity.id
_entity.type
_entity.pdbx_description
1 polymer ?
#
loop_
_entity_poly.entity_id
_entity_poly.type
_entity_poly.pdbx_seq_one_letter_code
_entity_poly.pdbx_strand_id
1 'polypeptide(L)'
;MLNIGSIKNNFFKAAFLAVVYVLPYPGLMPGHHLYPVKQLFDQAYAYFAFGSFARHKYELALADKKLVEMKVLFEYRQYLLALTALDQSNNHFQKAVDFVVAAQVQGKNIQTKMANLQAAAVKHQEVLESVMGQTPADFWWQPEKDEPRQLAIHQGLQKAISIRQFK
;
A
#
# COMPACT_ATOMS: atom_id res chain seq x y z
N MET A 1 -22.65 -22.23 51.50
CA MET A 1 -23.02 -22.45 50.08
C MET A 1 -22.40 -21.31 49.27
N LEU A 2 -21.48 -21.63 48.37
CA LEU A 2 -20.66 -20.66 47.64
C LEU A 2 -21.46 -20.00 46.50
N ASN A 3 -21.43 -18.67 46.46
CA ASN A 3 -22.00 -17.84 45.40
C ASN A 3 -21.04 -17.85 44.20
N ILE A 4 -21.45 -18.52 43.11
CA ILE A 4 -20.63 -18.68 41.91
C ILE A 4 -21.09 -17.64 40.88
N GLY A 5 -20.40 -16.50 40.91
CA GLY A 5 -19.74 -15.97 39.73
C GLY A 5 -20.62 -15.63 38.52
N SER A 6 -21.22 -14.45 38.57
CA SER A 6 -21.56 -13.62 37.42
C SER A 6 -20.31 -13.29 36.59
N ILE A 7 -19.82 -14.20 35.75
CA ILE A 7 -18.79 -13.92 34.75
C ILE A 7 -19.07 -14.79 33.52
N LYS A 8 -19.91 -14.28 32.62
CA LYS A 8 -19.93 -14.60 31.18
C LYS A 8 -21.01 -13.72 30.59
N ASN A 9 -20.58 -12.66 29.90
CA ASN A 9 -21.29 -12.00 28.78
C ASN A 9 -20.74 -10.60 28.45
N ASN A 10 -19.43 -10.36 28.62
CA ASN A 10 -18.75 -9.18 28.05
C ASN A 10 -17.83 -9.49 26.87
N PHE A 11 -17.73 -10.75 26.42
CA PHE A 11 -16.88 -11.13 25.28
C PHE A 11 -17.53 -10.97 23.90
N PHE A 12 -18.83 -10.63 23.83
CA PHE A 12 -19.55 -10.50 22.55
C PHE A 12 -19.89 -9.05 22.15
N LYS A 13 -19.47 -8.04 22.91
CA LYS A 13 -19.68 -6.62 22.55
C LYS A 13 -18.59 -5.99 21.68
N ALA A 14 -17.43 -6.66 21.52
CA ALA A 14 -16.44 -6.30 20.51
C ALA A 14 -16.69 -7.12 19.24
N ALA A 15 -17.89 -7.00 18.66
CA ALA A 15 -18.17 -7.51 17.33
C ALA A 15 -17.34 -6.70 16.31
N PHE A 16 -16.08 -7.10 16.15
CA PHE A 16 -15.44 -7.40 14.88
C PHE A 16 -15.82 -6.50 13.69
N LEU A 17 -15.61 -5.19 13.80
CA LEU A 17 -15.38 -4.32 12.64
C LEU A 17 -13.91 -4.38 12.21
N ALA A 18 -13.30 -5.57 12.20
CA ALA A 18 -12.14 -5.81 11.36
C ALA A 18 -12.65 -5.87 9.92
N VAL A 19 -12.97 -4.71 9.36
CA VAL A 19 -13.27 -4.58 7.93
C VAL A 19 -12.01 -5.03 7.22
N VAL A 20 -12.05 -6.23 6.63
CA VAL A 20 -10.97 -6.77 5.81
C VAL A 20 -10.70 -5.74 4.71
N TYR A 21 -9.51 -5.13 4.74
CA TYR A 21 -9.13 -4.19 3.69
C TYR A 21 -8.88 -4.96 2.40
N VAL A 22 -9.60 -4.62 1.34
CA VAL A 22 -9.51 -5.29 0.04
C VAL A 22 -8.72 -4.43 -0.92
N LEU A 23 -7.60 -4.98 -1.41
CA LEU A 23 -6.82 -4.35 -2.46
C LEU A 23 -7.55 -4.44 -3.81
N PRO A 24 -7.37 -3.46 -4.69
CA PRO A 24 -7.99 -3.48 -6.01
C PRO A 24 -7.42 -4.62 -6.87
N TYR A 25 -8.20 -5.05 -7.88
CA TYR A 25 -7.72 -6.01 -8.86
C TYR A 25 -6.55 -5.43 -9.70
N PRO A 26 -5.53 -6.22 -10.06
CA PRO A 26 -4.48 -5.78 -10.96
C PRO A 26 -5.05 -5.29 -12.30
N GLY A 27 -4.90 -4.00 -12.58
CA GLY A 27 -5.28 -3.40 -13.87
C GLY A 27 -4.22 -3.65 -14.96
N LEU A 28 -4.18 -2.79 -15.98
CA LEU A 28 -3.17 -2.87 -17.04
C LEU A 28 -1.74 -2.76 -16.47
N MET A 29 -0.85 -3.66 -16.87
CA MET A 29 0.53 -3.74 -16.38
C MET A 29 1.52 -2.97 -17.28
N PRO A 30 2.70 -2.58 -16.75
CA PRO A 30 3.82 -2.11 -17.58
C PRO A 30 4.14 -3.15 -18.66
N GLY A 31 4.20 -2.73 -19.92
CA GLY A 31 4.40 -3.62 -21.08
C GLY A 31 3.18 -3.75 -22.00
N HIS A 32 1.98 -3.35 -21.55
CA HIS A 32 0.80 -3.27 -22.42
C HIS A 32 0.73 -1.93 -23.17
N HIS A 33 0.32 -1.93 -24.45
CA HIS A 33 0.25 -0.72 -25.29
C HIS A 33 -0.62 0.40 -24.70
N LEU A 34 -1.69 0.05 -23.99
CA LEU A 34 -2.61 1.02 -23.34
C LEU A 34 -2.15 1.47 -21.94
N TYR A 35 -1.00 0.99 -21.45
CA TYR A 35 -0.49 1.36 -20.13
C TYR A 35 -0.19 2.86 -19.98
N PRO A 36 0.43 3.55 -20.96
CA PRO A 36 0.65 5.00 -20.90
C PRO A 36 -0.68 5.78 -20.82
N VAL A 37 -1.70 5.32 -21.55
CA VAL A 37 -3.04 5.94 -21.55
C VAL A 37 -3.67 5.85 -20.16
N LYS A 38 -3.60 4.67 -19.51
CA LYS A 38 -4.04 4.49 -18.13
C LYS A 38 -3.29 5.44 -17.17
N GLN A 39 -1.97 5.56 -17.31
CA GLN A 39 -1.19 6.46 -16.45
C GLN A 39 -1.60 7.92 -16.63
N LEU A 40 -1.91 8.35 -17.86
CA LEU A 40 -2.42 9.68 -18.13
C LEU A 40 -3.78 9.91 -17.45
N PHE A 41 -4.70 8.94 -17.52
CA PHE A 41 -5.97 9.04 -16.82
C PHE A 41 -5.80 9.11 -15.30
N ASP A 42 -4.92 8.27 -14.74
CA ASP A 42 -4.60 8.33 -13.31
C ASP A 42 -4.16 9.75 -12.92
N GLN A 43 -3.21 10.34 -13.66
CA GLN A 43 -2.73 11.71 -13.42
C GLN A 43 -3.82 12.76 -13.63
N ALA A 44 -4.69 12.60 -14.64
CA ALA A 44 -5.81 13.51 -14.88
C ALA A 44 -6.77 13.55 -13.69
N TYR A 45 -7.03 12.41 -13.04
CA TYR A 45 -7.84 12.34 -11.82
C TYR A 45 -7.24 13.11 -10.64
N ALA A 46 -5.90 13.28 -10.58
CA ALA A 46 -5.26 14.11 -9.56
C ALA A 46 -5.79 15.55 -9.57
N TYR A 47 -6.10 16.09 -10.76
CA TYR A 47 -6.61 17.46 -10.90
C TYR A 47 -8.02 17.62 -10.32
N PHE A 48 -8.83 16.56 -10.31
CA PHE A 48 -10.19 16.59 -9.79
C PHE A 48 -10.28 16.27 -8.28
N ALA A 49 -9.19 15.81 -7.67
CA ALA A 49 -9.13 15.56 -6.23
C ALA A 49 -8.91 16.87 -5.45
N PHE A 50 -9.99 17.58 -5.10
CA PHE A 50 -9.90 18.84 -4.36
C PHE A 50 -9.99 18.65 -2.85
N GLY A 51 -9.05 19.24 -2.11
CA GLY A 51 -9.01 19.21 -0.65
C GLY A 51 -8.34 17.97 -0.05
N SER A 52 -8.03 18.06 1.25
CA SER A 52 -7.23 17.06 1.97
C SER A 52 -7.83 15.65 1.97
N PHE A 53 -9.14 15.50 2.18
CA PHE A 53 -9.78 14.17 2.14
C PHE A 53 -9.86 13.54 0.75
N ALA A 54 -10.13 14.34 -0.29
CA ALA A 54 -10.16 13.82 -1.66
C ALA A 54 -8.76 13.39 -2.10
N ARG A 55 -7.75 14.22 -1.79
CA ARG A 55 -6.35 13.91 -2.06
C ARG A 55 -5.86 12.68 -1.31
N HIS A 56 -6.16 12.57 -0.01
CA HIS A 56 -5.86 11.36 0.76
C HIS A 56 -6.44 10.10 0.10
N LYS A 57 -7.73 10.12 -0.27
CA LYS A 57 -8.39 8.97 -0.90
C LYS A 57 -7.74 8.61 -2.24
N TYR A 58 -7.40 9.63 -3.04
CA TYR A 58 -6.77 9.45 -4.34
C TYR A 58 -5.36 8.86 -4.22
N GLU A 59 -4.52 9.44 -3.35
CA GLU A 59 -3.15 8.97 -3.12
C GLU A 59 -3.14 7.54 -2.54
N LEU A 60 -4.04 7.23 -1.60
CA LEU A 60 -4.15 5.87 -1.05
C LEU A 60 -4.54 4.86 -2.14
N ALA A 61 -5.49 5.20 -3.01
CA ALA A 61 -5.89 4.32 -4.11
C ALA A 61 -4.74 4.07 -5.11
N LEU A 62 -3.89 5.08 -5.37
CA LEU A 62 -2.69 4.89 -6.19
C LEU A 62 -1.65 4.03 -5.48
N ALA A 63 -1.46 4.21 -4.18
CA ALA A 63 -0.56 3.38 -3.39
C ALA A 63 -0.95 1.89 -3.47
N ASP A 64 -2.24 1.59 -3.29
CA ASP A 64 -2.80 0.24 -3.41
C ASP A 64 -2.58 -0.35 -4.80
N LYS A 65 -2.93 0.41 -5.83
CA LYS A 65 -2.80 0.00 -7.24
C LYS A 65 -1.35 -0.33 -7.59
N LYS A 66 -0.41 0.50 -7.12
CA LYS A 66 1.02 0.30 -7.34
C LYS A 66 1.60 -0.84 -6.52
N LEU A 67 1.07 -1.09 -5.34
CA LEU A 67 1.42 -2.27 -4.55
C LEU A 67 1.01 -3.57 -5.26
N VAL A 68 -0.20 -3.60 -5.81
CA VAL A 68 -0.69 -4.76 -6.58
C VAL A 68 0.12 -4.96 -7.85
N GLU A 69 0.42 -3.88 -8.58
CA GLU A 69 1.32 -3.91 -9.75
C GLU A 69 2.70 -4.46 -9.38
N MET A 70 3.29 -3.98 -8.27
CA MET A 70 4.55 -4.49 -7.71
C MET A 70 4.49 -5.98 -7.42
N LYS A 71 3.45 -6.46 -6.73
CA LYS A 71 3.29 -7.89 -6.39
C LYS A 71 3.31 -8.75 -7.65
N VAL A 72 2.52 -8.38 -8.66
CA VAL A 72 2.43 -9.11 -9.93
C VAL A 72 3.77 -9.10 -10.68
N LEU A 73 4.49 -7.98 -10.68
CA LEU A 73 5.81 -7.89 -11.32
C LEU A 73 6.86 -8.78 -10.63
N PHE A 74 6.80 -8.92 -9.30
CA PHE A 74 7.65 -9.86 -8.57
C PHE A 74 7.31 -11.32 -8.91
N GLU A 75 6.03 -11.67 -9.03
CA GLU A 75 5.58 -13.00 -9.46
C GLU A 75 6.14 -13.36 -10.85
N TYR A 76 6.18 -12.40 -11.77
CA TYR A 76 6.78 -12.56 -13.10
C TYR A 76 8.30 -12.35 -13.13
N ARG A 77 8.96 -12.22 -11.97
CA ARG A 77 10.41 -12.01 -11.82
C ARG A 77 10.94 -10.77 -12.54
N GLN A 78 10.08 -9.80 -12.81
CA GLN A 78 10.44 -8.51 -13.39
C GLN A 78 10.91 -7.54 -12.30
N TYR A 79 11.97 -7.93 -11.58
CA TYR A 79 12.38 -7.31 -10.31
C TYR A 79 12.65 -5.80 -10.41
N LEU A 80 13.25 -5.35 -11.50
CA LEU A 80 13.52 -3.94 -11.70
C LEU A 80 12.22 -3.09 -11.79
N LEU A 81 11.25 -3.57 -12.58
CA LEU A 81 9.96 -2.91 -12.72
C LEU A 81 9.17 -3.01 -11.41
N ALA A 82 9.28 -4.14 -10.72
CA ALA A 82 8.64 -4.34 -9.42
C ALA A 82 9.15 -3.35 -8.36
N LEU A 83 10.48 -3.13 -8.29
CA LEU A 83 11.07 -2.12 -7.40
C LEU A 83 10.64 -0.69 -7.78
N THR A 84 10.52 -0.40 -9.07
CA THR A 84 9.99 0.90 -9.53
C THR A 84 8.54 1.10 -9.08
N ALA A 85 7.70 0.08 -9.22
CA ALA A 85 6.31 0.11 -8.75
C ALA A 85 6.22 0.20 -7.21
N LEU A 86 7.14 -0.46 -6.49
CA LEU A 86 7.27 -0.38 -5.04
C LEU A 86 7.53 1.06 -4.59
N ASP A 87 8.50 1.73 -5.21
CA ASP A 87 8.83 3.13 -4.89
C ASP A 87 7.67 4.08 -5.19
N GLN A 88 6.95 3.86 -6.29
CA GLN A 88 5.73 4.62 -6.58
C GLN A 88 4.66 4.40 -5.51
N SER A 89 4.43 3.14 -5.10
CA SER A 89 3.51 2.82 -4.00
C SER A 89 3.92 3.52 -2.70
N ASN A 90 5.21 3.49 -2.35
CA ASN A 90 5.76 4.17 -1.18
C ASN A 90 5.47 5.67 -1.19
N ASN A 91 5.75 6.34 -2.31
CA ASN A 91 5.55 7.78 -2.46
C ASN A 91 4.07 8.17 -2.33
N HIS A 92 3.17 7.42 -2.95
CA HIS A 92 1.73 7.66 -2.86
C HIS A 92 1.19 7.39 -1.45
N PHE A 93 1.69 6.34 -0.79
CA PHE A 93 1.30 6.04 0.59
C PHE A 93 1.70 7.17 1.54
N GLN A 94 2.94 7.68 1.43
CA GLN A 94 3.41 8.80 2.25
C GLN A 94 2.56 10.06 2.04
N LYS A 95 2.25 10.41 0.78
CA LYS A 95 1.34 11.52 0.48
C LYS A 95 -0.04 11.32 1.09
N ALA A 96 -0.56 10.09 1.07
CA ALA A 96 -1.83 9.79 1.69
C ALA A 96 -1.83 10.04 3.20
N VAL A 97 -0.72 9.75 3.90
CA VAL A 97 -0.49 10.11 5.31
C VAL A 97 -0.49 11.64 5.47
N ASP A 98 0.32 12.33 4.67
CA ASP A 98 0.50 13.79 4.75
C ASP A 98 -0.85 14.54 4.60
N PHE A 99 -1.73 14.06 3.71
CA PHE A 99 -3.05 14.66 3.55
C PHE A 99 -4.02 14.39 4.71
N VAL A 100 -3.89 13.28 5.44
CA VAL A 100 -4.64 13.06 6.69
C VAL A 100 -4.16 14.01 7.77
N VAL A 101 -2.83 14.16 7.92
CA VAL A 101 -2.23 15.11 8.86
C VAL A 101 -2.67 16.54 8.53
N ALA A 102 -2.64 16.93 7.26
CA ALA A 102 -3.13 18.24 6.83
C ALA A 102 -4.62 18.44 7.13
N ALA A 103 -5.46 17.41 7.00
CA ALA A 103 -6.87 17.48 7.39
C ALA A 103 -7.06 17.66 8.90
N GLN A 104 -6.21 17.02 9.71
CA GLN A 104 -6.21 17.16 11.17
C GLN A 104 -5.86 18.59 11.59
N VAL A 105 -4.81 19.17 10.99
CA VAL A 105 -4.41 20.57 11.22
C VAL A 105 -5.53 21.55 10.82
N GLN A 106 -6.32 21.21 9.80
CA GLN A 106 -7.51 21.98 9.38
C GLN A 106 -8.72 21.80 10.32
N GLY A 107 -8.58 21.08 11.44
CA GLY A 107 -9.66 20.84 12.41
C GLY A 107 -10.74 19.88 11.91
N LYS A 108 -10.47 19.09 10.86
CA LYS A 108 -11.44 18.12 10.33
C LYS A 108 -11.42 16.83 11.15
N ASN A 109 -12.56 16.15 11.24
CA ASN A 109 -12.63 14.83 11.86
C ASN A 109 -11.93 13.78 10.97
N ILE A 110 -10.76 13.31 11.41
CA ILE A 110 -9.94 12.33 10.68
C ILE A 110 -10.19 10.88 11.07
N GLN A 111 -11.06 10.59 12.04
CA GLN A 111 -11.19 9.25 12.66
C GLN A 111 -11.35 8.14 11.60
N THR A 112 -12.29 8.32 10.67
CA THR A 112 -12.56 7.33 9.61
C THR A 112 -11.42 7.23 8.60
N LYS A 113 -10.72 8.33 8.30
CA LYS A 113 -9.62 8.34 7.33
C LYS A 113 -8.37 7.69 7.91
N MET A 114 -8.07 7.98 9.17
CA MET A 114 -6.97 7.34 9.89
C MET A 114 -7.21 5.85 10.05
N ALA A 115 -8.42 5.44 10.46
CA ALA A 115 -8.77 4.02 10.57
C ALA A 115 -8.65 3.28 9.23
N ASN A 116 -9.08 3.91 8.14
CA ASN A 116 -8.93 3.36 6.80
C ASN A 116 -7.44 3.23 6.40
N LEU A 117 -6.65 4.29 6.61
CA LEU A 117 -5.21 4.29 6.31
C LEU A 117 -4.45 3.22 7.11
N GLN A 118 -4.80 3.02 8.38
CA GLN A 118 -4.24 1.96 9.23
C GLN A 118 -4.60 0.57 8.72
N ALA A 119 -5.87 0.33 8.34
CA ALA A 119 -6.30 -0.93 7.76
C ALA A 119 -5.56 -1.23 6.44
N ALA A 120 -5.38 -0.21 5.59
CA ALA A 120 -4.60 -0.32 4.37
C ALA A 120 -3.12 -0.65 4.67
N ALA A 121 -2.53 0.02 5.65
CA ALA A 121 -1.14 -0.20 6.07
C ALA A 121 -0.88 -1.64 6.51
N VAL A 122 -1.78 -2.21 7.33
CA VAL A 122 -1.71 -3.61 7.76
C VAL A 122 -1.78 -4.55 6.55
N LYS A 123 -2.70 -4.31 5.62
CA LYS A 123 -2.82 -5.14 4.42
C LYS A 123 -1.60 -5.01 3.50
N HIS A 124 -1.03 -3.81 3.39
CA HIS A 124 0.20 -3.59 2.63
C HIS A 124 1.37 -4.38 3.21
N GLN A 125 1.53 -4.37 4.54
CA GLN A 125 2.57 -5.14 5.22
C GLN A 125 2.42 -6.63 4.94
N GLU A 126 1.21 -7.18 5.06
CA GLU A 126 0.92 -8.59 4.75
C GLU A 126 1.38 -8.97 3.32
N VAL A 127 1.06 -8.11 2.32
CA VAL A 127 1.49 -8.33 0.94
C VAL A 127 3.00 -8.22 0.78
N LEU A 128 3.63 -7.20 1.39
CA LEU A 128 5.08 -7.00 1.30
C LEU A 128 5.86 -8.16 1.94
N GLU A 129 5.40 -8.65 3.09
CA GLU A 129 5.97 -9.82 3.76
C GLU A 129 5.79 -11.09 2.93
N SER A 130 4.61 -11.30 2.34
CA SER A 130 4.36 -12.41 1.42
C SER A 130 5.31 -12.36 0.21
N VAL A 131 5.53 -11.19 -0.39
CA VAL A 131 6.45 -11.03 -1.53
C VAL A 131 7.90 -11.27 -1.09
N MET A 132 8.29 -10.75 0.07
CA MET A 132 9.64 -10.93 0.63
C MET A 132 9.96 -12.42 0.84
N GLY A 133 8.99 -13.21 1.32
CA GLY A 133 9.15 -14.66 1.50
C GLY A 133 9.25 -15.46 0.19
N GLN A 134 8.88 -14.88 -0.94
CA GLN A 134 8.86 -15.53 -2.26
C GLN A 134 9.95 -15.01 -3.21
N THR A 135 10.75 -14.03 -2.77
CA THR A 135 11.73 -13.35 -3.61
C THR A 135 13.14 -13.46 -3.02
N PRO A 136 14.19 -13.49 -3.87
CA PRO A 136 15.56 -13.50 -3.39
C PRO A 136 15.89 -12.18 -2.68
N ALA A 137 16.83 -12.23 -1.73
CA ALA A 137 17.27 -11.05 -0.99
C ALA A 137 17.87 -9.98 -1.91
N ASP A 138 18.75 -10.44 -2.79
CA ASP A 138 19.45 -9.65 -3.78
C ASP A 138 19.32 -10.31 -5.15
N PHE A 139 19.37 -9.50 -6.21
CA PHE A 139 19.35 -9.99 -7.58
C PHE A 139 20.31 -9.21 -8.47
N TRP A 140 21.20 -9.91 -9.18
CA TRP A 140 22.07 -9.30 -10.18
C TRP A 140 21.31 -9.17 -11.50
N TRP A 141 20.93 -7.95 -11.84
CA TRP A 141 20.25 -7.66 -13.10
C TRP A 141 21.26 -7.20 -14.15
N GLN A 142 21.26 -7.89 -15.29
CA GLN A 142 22.13 -7.61 -16.43
C GLN A 142 21.26 -7.28 -17.65
N PRO A 143 21.17 -6.00 -18.04
CA PRO A 143 20.54 -5.62 -19.30
C PRO A 143 21.44 -5.93 -20.50
N GLU A 144 20.85 -5.95 -21.69
CA GLU A 144 21.58 -6.20 -22.94
C GLU A 144 22.53 -5.04 -23.32
N LYS A 145 22.22 -3.81 -22.89
CA LYS A 145 22.90 -2.58 -23.33
C LYS A 145 23.42 -1.66 -22.22
N ASP A 146 23.29 -2.05 -20.96
CA ASP A 146 23.80 -1.26 -19.83
C ASP A 146 24.63 -2.13 -18.87
N GLU A 147 25.28 -1.47 -17.92
CA GLU A 147 26.08 -2.15 -16.90
C GLU A 147 25.22 -3.00 -15.95
N PRO A 148 25.70 -4.18 -15.53
CA PRO A 148 25.10 -4.97 -14.47
C PRO A 148 24.89 -4.15 -13.19
N ARG A 149 23.75 -4.32 -12.54
CA ARG A 149 23.51 -3.77 -11.20
C ARG A 149 22.90 -4.76 -10.26
N GLN A 150 23.29 -4.66 -9.00
CA GLN A 150 22.67 -5.39 -7.90
C GLN A 150 21.37 -4.69 -7.49
N LEU A 151 20.30 -5.47 -7.41
CA LEU A 151 19.00 -5.05 -6.89
C LEU A 151 18.86 -5.57 -5.46
N ALA A 152 18.90 -4.67 -4.48
CA ALA A 152 18.69 -4.99 -3.07
C ALA A 152 17.18 -5.11 -2.75
N ILE A 153 16.58 -6.24 -3.16
CA ILE A 153 15.13 -6.44 -3.12
C ILE A 153 14.59 -6.41 -1.70
N HIS A 154 15.18 -7.20 -0.80
CA HIS A 154 14.71 -7.27 0.60
C HIS A 154 14.90 -5.94 1.32
N GLN A 155 15.97 -5.20 1.05
CA GLN A 155 16.16 -3.85 1.60
C GLN A 155 15.03 -2.91 1.15
N GLY A 156 14.65 -2.96 -0.13
CA GLY A 156 13.52 -2.19 -0.66
C GLY A 156 12.19 -2.55 0.01
N LEU A 157 11.91 -3.85 0.19
CA LEU A 157 10.70 -4.35 0.85
C LEU A 157 10.66 -3.98 2.33
N GLN A 158 11.77 -4.11 3.06
CA GLN A 158 11.88 -3.71 4.46
C GLN A 158 11.65 -2.21 4.65
N LYS A 159 12.24 -1.38 3.77
CA LYS A 159 11.96 0.06 3.74
C LYS A 159 10.48 0.34 3.48
N ALA A 160 9.84 -0.40 2.57
CA ALA A 160 8.42 -0.23 2.31
C ALA A 160 7.56 -0.60 3.53
N ILE A 161 7.90 -1.69 4.23
CA ILE A 161 7.23 -2.11 5.48
C ILE A 161 7.36 -1.03 6.55
N SER A 162 8.56 -0.46 6.76
CA SER A 162 8.76 0.57 7.78
C SER A 162 7.96 1.86 7.49
N ILE A 163 7.80 2.24 6.22
CA ILE A 163 6.92 3.35 5.80
C ILE A 163 5.46 3.08 6.23
N ARG A 164 4.99 1.82 6.23
CA ARG A 164 3.62 1.47 6.67
C ARG A 164 3.49 1.36 8.19
N GLN A 165 4.57 1.42 8.94
CA GLN A 165 4.54 1.44 10.42
C GLN A 165 4.45 2.86 10.98
N PHE A 166 4.09 3.84 10.15
CA PHE A 166 3.91 5.23 10.55
C PHE A 166 3.02 5.34 11.79
N LYS A 167 3.45 6.17 12.74
CA LYS A 167 2.80 6.41 14.03
C LYS A 167 2.11 7.77 14.03
#